data_AF-A0A432KEP2-F1
#
_entry.id   AF-A0A432KEP2-F1
#
_cell.length_a   1.000
_cell.length_b   1.000
_cell.length_c   1.000
_cell.angle_alpha   90.00
_cell.angle_beta   90.00
_cell.angle_gamma   90.00
#
_symmetry.space_group_name_H-M   'P 1'
#
loop_
_entity.id
_entity.type
_entity.pdbx_description
1 polymer ?
#
loop_
_entity_poly.entity_id
_entity_poly.type
_entity_poly.pdbx_seq_one_letter_code
_entity_poly.pdbx_strand_id
1 'polypeptide(L)'
;MKNFRLPRKTKKALKGNLWLYPADEKGNSLMAHPTKYQKDYSALKKGIVRNLIDPKKSRARRKAFRERLDKENYISDEELKRYVDDIIREDLRNSSYNTLIKAKNHPKAVKAYFNFVNAYQIFSGGEDSYGNICCMAIDSARALLKEPKKRKK
;
A
#
# COMPACT_ATOMS: atom_id res chain seq x y z
N MET A 1 0.42 39.17 -27.25
CA MET A 1 -0.49 38.10 -26.77
C MET A 1 -0.60 38.18 -25.24
N LYS A 2 -1.79 38.07 -24.66
CA LYS A 2 -1.95 38.06 -23.19
C LYS A 2 -1.25 36.84 -22.59
N ASN A 3 -0.29 37.07 -21.70
CA ASN A 3 0.39 36.00 -20.97
C ASN A 3 -0.64 35.25 -20.12
N PHE A 4 -0.73 33.93 -20.30
CA PHE A 4 -1.58 33.07 -19.49
C PHE A 4 -1.25 33.26 -18.00
N ARG A 5 -2.20 33.79 -17.23
CA ARG A 5 -2.05 34.05 -15.81
C ARG A 5 -3.22 33.43 -15.06
N LEU A 6 -2.88 32.56 -14.11
CA LEU A 6 -3.83 32.00 -13.16
C LEU A 6 -3.82 32.79 -11.85
N PRO A 7 -4.98 32.91 -11.18
CA PRO A 7 -5.04 33.41 -9.81
C PRO A 7 -4.06 32.69 -8.87
N ARG A 8 -3.50 33.42 -7.90
CA ARG A 8 -2.50 32.87 -6.97
C ARG A 8 -2.99 31.59 -6.26
N LYS A 9 -4.25 31.57 -5.80
CA LYS A 9 -4.84 30.42 -5.09
C LYS A 9 -4.90 29.17 -5.99
N THR A 10 -5.34 29.30 -7.24
CA THR A 10 -5.43 28.18 -8.19
C THR A 10 -4.04 27.70 -8.60
N LYS A 11 -3.10 28.62 -8.86
CA LYS A 11 -1.71 28.27 -9.15
C LYS A 11 -1.04 27.50 -8.00
N LYS A 12 -1.27 27.91 -6.75
CA LYS A 12 -0.74 27.23 -5.55
C LYS A 12 -1.29 25.82 -5.39
N ALA A 13 -2.59 25.62 -5.63
CA ALA A 13 -3.21 24.30 -5.56
C ALA A 13 -2.66 23.31 -6.61
N LEU A 14 -2.23 23.80 -7.77
CA LEU A 14 -1.74 22.97 -8.87
C LEU A 14 -0.22 22.68 -8.81
N LYS A 15 0.58 23.55 -8.17
CA LYS A 15 2.06 23.52 -8.21
C LYS A 15 2.68 22.29 -7.51
N GLY A 16 1.96 21.63 -6.59
CA GLY A 16 2.45 20.46 -5.84
C GLY A 16 2.11 19.11 -6.45
N ASN A 17 1.42 19.09 -7.59
CA ASN A 17 0.86 17.88 -8.19
C ASN A 17 1.59 17.53 -9.49
N LEU A 18 1.62 16.24 -9.81
CA LEU A 18 2.19 15.72 -11.06
C LEU A 18 1.05 15.42 -12.03
N TRP A 19 0.91 16.26 -13.04
CA TRP A 19 -0.15 16.17 -14.03
C TRP A 19 0.38 15.52 -15.30
N LEU A 20 -0.20 14.38 -15.69
CA LEU A 20 0.18 13.67 -16.91
C LEU A 20 -1.03 13.52 -17.82
N TYR A 21 -0.80 13.62 -19.13
CA TYR A 21 -1.74 13.15 -20.13
C TYR A 21 -1.89 11.61 -20.05
N PRO A 22 -2.95 11.02 -20.64
CA PRO A 22 -3.04 9.57 -20.79
C PRO A 22 -1.80 9.01 -21.49
N ALA A 23 -1.53 7.73 -21.27
CA ALA A 23 -0.41 7.06 -21.92
C ALA A 23 -0.69 6.86 -23.41
N ASP A 24 0.33 7.04 -24.22
CA ASP A 24 0.32 6.67 -25.64
C ASP A 24 0.38 5.14 -25.79
N GLU A 25 0.23 4.63 -27.02
CA GLU A 25 0.24 3.19 -27.34
C GLU A 25 1.51 2.46 -26.87
N LYS A 26 2.61 3.20 -26.68
CA LYS A 26 3.89 2.69 -26.17
C LYS A 26 4.05 2.80 -24.65
N GLY A 27 3.01 3.21 -23.92
CA GLY A 27 3.02 3.36 -22.46
C GLY A 27 3.63 4.67 -21.94
N ASN A 28 4.16 5.53 -22.80
CA ASN A 28 4.73 6.82 -22.42
C ASN A 28 3.63 7.84 -22.13
N SER A 29 3.82 8.72 -21.14
CA SER A 29 2.86 9.79 -20.81
C SER A 29 3.53 11.15 -20.85
N LEU A 30 2.89 12.12 -21.52
CA LEU A 30 3.38 13.48 -21.57
C LEU A 30 3.05 14.25 -20.28
N MET A 31 4.04 14.99 -19.77
CA MET A 31 3.85 15.89 -18.63
C MET A 31 3.03 17.12 -19.03
N ALA A 32 1.98 17.41 -18.26
CA ALA A 32 1.20 18.63 -18.39
C ALA A 32 1.70 19.68 -17.39
N HIS A 33 1.74 20.94 -17.82
CA HIS A 33 2.00 22.09 -16.96
C HIS A 33 0.82 23.08 -16.96
N PRO A 34 -0.31 22.74 -16.29
CA PRO A 34 -1.51 23.58 -16.21
C PRO A 34 -1.28 24.98 -15.62
N THR A 35 -0.14 25.20 -14.95
CA THR A 35 0.23 26.50 -14.37
C THR A 35 0.96 27.43 -15.33
N LYS A 36 1.50 26.89 -16.43
CA LYS A 36 2.32 27.60 -17.43
C LYS A 36 1.58 27.74 -18.76
N TYR A 37 0.76 26.77 -19.15
CA TYR A 37 0.10 26.75 -20.45
C TYR A 37 -1.43 26.67 -20.34
N GLN A 38 -2.12 27.51 -21.12
CA GLN A 38 -3.59 27.54 -21.20
C GLN A 38 -4.15 26.20 -21.72
N LYS A 39 -3.47 25.56 -22.68
CA LYS A 39 -3.87 24.27 -23.24
C LYS A 39 -3.98 23.21 -22.15
N ASP A 40 -2.94 23.07 -21.33
CA ASP A 40 -2.90 22.11 -20.22
C ASP A 40 -3.93 22.44 -19.14
N TYR A 41 -4.18 23.73 -18.88
CA TYR A 41 -5.23 24.15 -17.95
C TYR A 41 -6.64 23.79 -18.47
N SER A 42 -6.88 23.95 -19.76
CA SER A 42 -8.13 23.55 -20.40
C SER A 42 -8.30 22.03 -20.41
N ALA A 43 -7.22 21.28 -20.65
CA ALA A 43 -7.21 19.82 -20.60
C ALA A 43 -7.47 19.30 -19.17
N LEU A 44 -6.92 19.98 -18.16
CA LEU A 44 -7.21 19.70 -16.75
C LEU A 44 -8.68 19.95 -16.41
N LYS A 45 -9.27 21.06 -16.87
CA LYS A 45 -10.71 21.34 -16.67
C LYS A 45 -11.61 20.31 -17.36
N LYS A 46 -11.19 19.80 -18.51
CA LYS A 46 -11.88 18.73 -19.25
C LYS A 46 -11.68 17.34 -18.65
N GLY A 47 -10.86 17.19 -17.60
CA GLY A 47 -10.60 15.91 -16.93
C GLY A 47 -9.72 14.94 -17.71
N ILE A 48 -9.04 15.40 -18.77
CA ILE A 48 -8.18 14.56 -19.63
C ILE A 48 -6.87 14.21 -18.92
N VAL A 49 -6.39 15.14 -18.09
CA VAL A 49 -5.09 15.04 -17.42
C VAL A 49 -5.25 14.36 -16.06
N ARG A 50 -4.44 13.35 -15.78
CA ARG A 50 -4.43 12.63 -14.49
C ARG A 50 -3.41 13.22 -13.53
N ASN A 51 -3.77 13.33 -12.25
CA ASN A 51 -2.83 13.64 -11.18
C ASN A 51 -2.27 12.34 -10.58
N LEU A 52 -0.96 12.13 -10.67
CA LEU A 52 -0.29 10.98 -10.06
C LEU A 52 -0.09 11.18 -8.55
N ILE A 53 0.09 12.42 -8.13
CA ILE A 53 0.32 12.81 -6.74
C ILE A 53 -0.97 13.44 -6.20
N ASP A 54 -2.07 12.68 -6.22
CA ASP A 54 -3.30 13.09 -5.55
C ASP A 54 -3.31 12.54 -4.12
N PRO A 55 -3.03 13.38 -3.10
CA PRO A 55 -2.99 12.94 -1.72
C PRO A 55 -4.36 12.45 -1.21
N LYS A 56 -5.48 12.96 -1.75
CA LYS A 56 -6.82 12.55 -1.32
C LYS A 56 -7.14 11.15 -1.82
N LYS A 57 -6.97 10.90 -3.12
CA LYS A 57 -7.15 9.56 -3.70
C LYS A 57 -6.13 8.57 -3.17
N SER A 58 -4.90 9.00 -2.88
CA SER A 58 -3.89 8.15 -2.22
C SER A 58 -4.34 7.73 -0.82
N ARG A 59 -4.83 8.66 0.01
CA ARG A 59 -5.34 8.36 1.35
C ARG A 59 -6.53 7.40 1.32
N ALA A 60 -7.47 7.60 0.40
CA ALA A 60 -8.63 6.72 0.23
C ALA A 60 -8.20 5.30 -0.17
N ARG A 61 -7.31 5.16 -1.15
CA ARG A 61 -6.74 3.86 -1.56
C ARG A 61 -6.01 3.17 -0.41
N ARG A 62 -5.19 3.92 0.34
CA ARG A 62 -4.49 3.38 1.53
C ARG A 62 -5.45 2.92 2.62
N LYS A 63 -6.56 3.64 2.83
CA LYS A 63 -7.59 3.26 3.79
C LYS A 63 -8.27 1.95 3.36
N ALA A 64 -8.74 1.87 2.12
CA ALA A 64 -9.35 0.66 1.58
C ALA A 64 -8.41 -0.55 1.61
N PHE A 65 -7.12 -0.34 1.29
CA PHE A 65 -6.09 -1.39 1.38
C PHE A 65 -5.91 -1.90 2.81
N ARG A 66 -5.86 -0.99 3.81
CA ARG A 66 -5.79 -1.38 5.22
C ARG A 66 -7.03 -2.11 5.68
N GLU A 67 -8.21 -1.64 5.31
CA GLU A 67 -9.48 -2.29 5.66
C GLU A 67 -9.57 -3.74 5.13
N ARG A 68 -8.98 -4.02 3.96
CA ARG A 68 -8.88 -5.38 3.42
C ARG A 68 -7.95 -6.28 4.25
N LEU A 69 -6.79 -5.76 4.67
CA LEU A 69 -5.79 -6.53 5.41
C LEU A 69 -6.11 -6.69 6.90
N ASP A 70 -6.66 -5.65 7.52
CA ASP A 70 -6.96 -5.62 8.96
C ASP A 70 -8.25 -6.42 9.30
N LYS A 71 -8.91 -7.04 8.32
CA LYS A 71 -10.13 -7.83 8.54
C LYS A 71 -9.82 -9.02 9.45
N GLU A 72 -10.58 -9.17 10.52
CA GLU A 72 -10.39 -10.29 11.43
C GLU A 72 -10.72 -11.61 10.73
N ASN A 73 -9.76 -12.52 10.70
CA ASN A 73 -9.88 -13.81 10.05
C ASN A 73 -9.09 -14.85 10.83
N TYR A 74 -9.81 -15.81 11.41
CA TYR A 74 -9.21 -16.90 12.18
C TYR A 74 -9.26 -18.17 11.37
N ILE A 75 -8.11 -18.83 11.30
CA ILE A 75 -7.90 -20.04 10.53
C ILE A 75 -7.40 -21.13 11.48
N SER A 76 -7.64 -22.39 11.10
CA SER A 76 -7.14 -23.55 11.84
C SER A 76 -5.61 -23.59 11.85
N ASP A 77 -5.02 -24.20 12.87
CA ASP A 77 -3.55 -24.23 13.01
C ASP A 77 -2.89 -25.10 11.92
N GLU A 78 -3.63 -26.04 11.33
CA GLU A 78 -3.22 -26.87 10.20
C GLU A 78 -3.15 -26.07 8.90
N GLU A 79 -4.19 -25.28 8.62
CA GLU A 79 -4.24 -24.41 7.44
C GLU A 79 -3.18 -23.31 7.53
N LEU A 80 -2.97 -22.73 8.72
CA LEU A 80 -1.91 -21.77 8.94
C LEU A 80 -0.53 -22.35 8.59
N LYS A 81 -0.30 -23.62 8.95
CA LYS A 81 0.95 -24.30 8.63
C LYS A 81 1.13 -24.45 7.13
N ARG A 82 0.07 -24.88 6.41
CA ARG A 82 0.09 -24.95 4.94
C ARG A 82 0.43 -23.62 4.29
N TYR A 83 -0.13 -22.52 4.79
CA TYR A 83 0.11 -21.18 4.24
C TYR A 83 1.57 -20.73 4.43
N VAL A 84 2.15 -21.05 5.59
CA VAL A 84 3.56 -20.78 5.87
C VAL A 84 4.46 -21.64 4.99
N ASP A 85 4.13 -22.92 4.85
CA ASP A 85 4.95 -23.86 4.09
C ASP A 85 4.96 -23.50 2.58
N ASP A 86 3.86 -22.97 2.05
CA ASP A 86 3.75 -22.57 0.64
C ASP A 86 4.56 -21.29 0.32
N ILE A 87 4.49 -20.25 1.16
CA ILE A 87 5.14 -18.97 0.88
C ILE A 87 6.58 -18.88 1.40
N ILE A 88 6.87 -19.49 2.55
CA ILE A 88 8.12 -19.26 3.28
C ILE A 88 9.13 -20.35 2.98
N ARG A 89 10.39 -19.94 2.82
CA ARG A 89 11.54 -20.84 2.64
C ARG A 89 11.67 -21.82 3.81
N GLU A 90 12.04 -23.05 3.51
CA GLU A 90 12.04 -24.18 4.44
C GLU A 90 12.71 -23.93 5.79
N ASP A 91 13.85 -23.25 5.78
CA ASP A 91 14.64 -22.91 6.96
C ASP A 91 13.92 -21.96 7.94
N LEU A 92 12.98 -21.15 7.44
CA LEU A 92 12.26 -20.14 8.22
C LEU A 92 10.83 -20.54 8.57
N ARG A 93 10.30 -21.65 8.01
CA ARG A 93 8.90 -22.10 8.21
C ARG A 93 8.57 -22.29 9.68
N ASN A 94 9.36 -23.08 10.40
CA ASN A 94 9.14 -23.36 11.82
C ASN A 94 9.16 -22.09 12.69
N SER A 95 10.11 -21.19 12.43
CA SER A 95 10.22 -19.93 13.17
C SER A 95 9.01 -19.02 12.90
N SER A 96 8.61 -18.93 11.64
CA SER A 96 7.50 -18.10 11.17
C SER A 96 6.16 -18.60 11.72
N TYR A 97 5.90 -19.91 11.61
CA TYR A 97 4.71 -20.55 12.14
C TYR A 97 4.56 -20.34 13.65
N ASN A 98 5.64 -20.60 14.41
CA ASN A 98 5.64 -20.37 15.86
C ASN A 98 5.41 -18.89 16.23
N THR A 99 5.94 -17.96 15.43
CA THR A 99 5.72 -16.52 15.61
C THR A 99 4.24 -16.17 15.38
N LEU A 100 3.62 -16.73 14.35
CA LEU A 100 2.21 -16.49 14.03
C LEU A 100 1.26 -17.08 15.07
N ILE A 101 1.55 -18.28 15.60
CA ILE A 101 0.77 -18.86 16.72
C ILE A 101 0.84 -17.94 17.95
N LYS A 102 2.04 -17.47 18.31
CA LYS A 102 2.18 -16.52 19.43
C LYS A 102 1.45 -15.21 19.15
N ALA A 103 1.47 -14.74 17.90
CA ALA A 103 0.77 -13.54 17.49
C ALA A 103 -0.75 -13.68 17.58
N LYS A 104 -1.30 -14.85 17.19
CA LYS A 104 -2.72 -15.19 17.28
C LYS A 104 -3.26 -15.01 18.71
N ASN A 105 -2.46 -15.35 19.72
CA ASN A 105 -2.85 -15.26 21.14
C ASN A 105 -2.48 -13.93 21.82
N HIS A 106 -1.82 -13.00 21.12
CA HIS A 106 -1.31 -11.77 21.72
C HIS A 106 -2.10 -10.53 21.25
N PRO A 107 -2.69 -9.73 22.15
CA PRO A 107 -3.66 -8.69 21.79
C PRO A 107 -3.10 -7.60 20.87
N LYS A 108 -1.79 -7.33 20.95
CA LYS A 108 -1.14 -6.35 20.06
C LYS A 108 -0.69 -6.94 18.73
N ALA A 109 -0.36 -8.23 18.70
CA ALA A 109 0.25 -8.89 17.54
C ALA A 109 -0.78 -9.64 16.69
N VAL A 110 -2.00 -9.83 17.19
CA VAL A 110 -3.11 -10.49 16.47
C VAL A 110 -3.40 -9.82 15.12
N LYS A 111 -3.23 -8.48 15.03
CA LYS A 111 -3.36 -7.75 13.76
C LYS A 111 -2.34 -8.18 12.72
N ALA A 112 -1.10 -8.46 13.14
CA ALA A 112 -0.07 -8.97 12.25
C ALA A 112 -0.40 -10.39 11.76
N TYR A 113 -1.04 -11.20 12.60
CA TYR A 113 -1.58 -12.50 12.19
C TYR A 113 -2.67 -12.36 11.13
N PHE A 114 -3.66 -11.48 11.32
CA PHE A 114 -4.69 -11.23 10.31
C PHE A 114 -4.12 -10.72 8.99
N ASN A 115 -3.14 -9.81 9.06
CA ASN A 115 -2.45 -9.31 7.88
C ASN A 115 -1.77 -10.44 7.09
N PHE A 116 -1.14 -11.40 7.77
CA PHE A 116 -0.54 -12.57 7.12
C PHE A 116 -1.60 -13.42 6.41
N VAL A 117 -2.67 -13.78 7.12
CA VAL A 117 -3.75 -14.62 6.61
C VAL A 117 -4.42 -14.00 5.39
N ASN A 118 -4.83 -12.74 5.50
CA ASN A 118 -5.53 -12.05 4.42
C ASN A 118 -4.60 -11.79 3.24
N ALA A 119 -3.32 -11.49 3.49
CA ALA A 119 -2.35 -11.36 2.42
C ALA A 119 -2.13 -12.68 1.67
N TYR A 120 -2.08 -13.81 2.37
CA TYR A 120 -1.98 -15.12 1.74
C TYR A 120 -3.19 -15.41 0.85
N GLN A 121 -4.41 -15.14 1.32
CA GLN A 121 -5.62 -15.37 0.53
C GLN A 121 -5.68 -14.50 -0.74
N ILE A 122 -5.12 -13.30 -0.70
CA ILE A 122 -5.03 -12.42 -1.87
C ILE A 122 -3.92 -12.91 -2.82
N PHE A 123 -2.79 -13.37 -2.26
CA PHE A 123 -1.71 -13.97 -3.02
C PHE A 123 -2.16 -15.23 -3.78
N SER A 124 -2.88 -16.14 -3.11
CA SER A 124 -3.43 -17.35 -3.75
C SER A 124 -4.49 -17.04 -4.81
N GLY A 125 -5.10 -15.85 -4.77
CA GLY A 125 -5.97 -15.32 -5.82
C GLY A 125 -5.25 -14.78 -7.06
N GLY A 126 -3.91 -14.78 -7.09
CA GLY A 126 -3.08 -14.39 -8.24
C GLY A 126 -2.41 -13.01 -8.14
N GLU A 127 -2.46 -12.34 -6.98
CA GLU A 127 -1.73 -11.07 -6.77
C GLU A 127 -0.35 -11.29 -6.12
N ASP A 128 0.68 -11.55 -6.93
CA ASP A 128 2.06 -11.87 -6.49
C ASP A 128 2.65 -10.90 -5.45
N SER A 129 2.28 -9.62 -5.53
CA SER A 129 2.80 -8.58 -4.64
C SER A 129 2.49 -8.81 -3.15
N TYR A 130 1.49 -9.65 -2.84
CA TYR A 130 1.09 -9.96 -1.46
C TYR A 130 1.98 -10.98 -0.77
N GLY A 131 2.81 -11.74 -1.51
CA GLY A 131 3.83 -12.61 -0.88
C GLY A 131 4.81 -11.83 -0.01
N ASN A 132 5.23 -10.63 -0.46
CA ASN A 132 6.06 -9.73 0.33
C ASN A 132 5.34 -9.22 1.59
N ILE A 133 4.02 -9.02 1.50
CA ILE A 133 3.21 -8.57 2.63
C ILE A 133 3.13 -9.67 3.70
N CYS A 134 3.07 -10.94 3.31
CA CYS A 134 3.16 -12.07 4.25
C CYS A 134 4.48 -12.05 5.04
N CYS A 135 5.62 -11.85 4.37
CA CYS A 135 6.92 -11.72 5.04
C CYS A 135 6.94 -10.52 6.00
N MET A 136 6.47 -9.35 5.56
CA MET A 136 6.37 -8.16 6.41
C MET A 136 5.46 -8.36 7.62
N ALA A 137 4.37 -9.13 7.46
CA ALA A 137 3.46 -9.45 8.55
C ALA A 137 4.17 -10.28 9.63
N ILE A 138 4.97 -11.29 9.24
CA ILE A 138 5.76 -12.10 10.17
C ILE A 138 6.80 -11.24 10.92
N ASP A 139 7.52 -10.37 10.22
CA ASP A 139 8.49 -9.47 10.86
C ASP A 139 7.82 -8.50 11.83
N SER A 140 6.64 -7.98 11.47
CA SER A 140 5.85 -7.12 12.35
C SER A 140 5.37 -7.85 13.59
N ALA A 141 4.90 -9.10 13.45
CA ALA A 141 4.53 -9.96 14.57
C ALA A 141 5.72 -10.19 15.49
N ARG A 142 6.89 -10.51 14.93
CA ARG A 142 8.13 -10.70 15.68
C ARG A 142 8.56 -9.45 16.44
N ALA A 143 8.43 -8.28 15.84
CA ALA A 143 8.74 -7.00 16.47
C ALA A 143 7.77 -6.68 17.62
N LEU A 144 6.48 -6.96 17.45
CA LEU A 144 5.43 -6.72 18.45
C LEU A 144 5.48 -7.69 19.63
N LEU A 145 5.98 -8.91 19.41
CA LEU A 145 6.19 -9.93 20.44
C LEU A 145 7.50 -9.72 21.22
N LYS A 146 8.44 -8.91 20.72
CA LYS A 146 9.64 -8.54 21.49
C LYS A 146 9.27 -7.53 22.57
N GLU A 147 9.68 -7.79 23.80
CA GLU A 147 9.55 -6.82 24.88
C GLU A 147 10.29 -5.52 24.53
N PRO A 148 9.76 -4.36 24.95
CA PRO A 148 10.43 -3.09 24.73
C PRO A 148 11.80 -3.13 25.39
N LYS A 149 12.87 -3.04 24.59
CA LYS A 149 14.23 -2.89 25.12
C LYS A 149 14.24 -1.69 26.07
N LYS A 150 14.48 -1.94 27.37
CA LYS A 150 14.71 -0.87 28.34
C LYS A 150 15.82 0.02 27.79
N ARG A 151 15.52 1.30 27.51
CA ARG A 151 16.54 2.28 27.17
C ARG A 151 17.51 2.32 28.34
N LYS A 152 18.77 1.91 28.14
CA LYS A 152 19.83 2.17 29.11
C LYS A 152 19.90 3.70 29.24
N LYS A 153 19.57 4.21 30.42
CA LYS A 153 19.81 5.60 30.80
C LYS A 153 21.31 5.80 30.97
#